data_AF-A0A957MFU1-F1
#
_entry.id   AF-A0A957MFU1-F1
#
_cell.length_a   1.000
_cell.length_b   1.000
_cell.length_c   1.000
_cell.angle_alpha   90.00
_cell.angle_beta   90.00
_cell.angle_gamma   90.00
#
_symmetry.space_group_name_H-M   'P 1'
#
loop_
_entity.id
_entity.type
_entity.pdbx_description
1 polymer ?
#
loop_
_entity_poly.entity_id
_entity_poly.type
_entity_poly.pdbx_seq_one_letter_code
_entity_poly.pdbx_strand_id
1 'polypeptide(L)'
;MPTPEVSTPRRAWQIDRELRLAAIPLDRRTHPSEWYTSETVFPTGDELIKLFWNATVPGSGAPEIPYVEMAQSLHNQGYDVTKAEALLPEGIELAAEGRMDDLRTLTAELLARLHGAPQIPDHPYWRYTYPGPTWRSVRASLRDADPDQDRRALEGLETKTLDGWLGQLAGGAFGTAIEGYHTDRIAEVYGVIDSYITTPETMNDDVVYELVLLDIFERHGRQLTARQLGLEWVRQIPFGWSAEWIALRNLGMGMMPPGSGSFRNPYSDWIGVQMRGMVCGMLAPGWPLEAARLAWLDGTVSHARNGIYGGMYAAVLTALAYVRQDERALM
;
A
#
# COMPACT_ATOMS: atom_id res chain seq x y z
N MET A 1 -36.06 -33.26 14.21
CA MET A 1 -35.58 -32.35 13.14
C MET A 1 -34.15 -32.01 13.45
N PRO A 2 -33.19 -32.19 12.53
CA PRO A 2 -31.84 -31.69 12.73
C PRO A 2 -31.90 -30.16 12.75
N THR A 3 -31.33 -29.56 13.78
CA THR A 3 -31.02 -28.12 13.81
C THR A 3 -30.23 -27.77 12.54
N PRO A 4 -30.58 -26.69 11.81
CA PRO A 4 -29.76 -26.26 10.69
C PRO A 4 -28.36 -25.97 11.24
N GLU A 5 -27.34 -26.61 10.67
CA GLU A 5 -25.95 -26.17 10.88
C GLU A 5 -25.92 -24.70 10.47
N VAL A 6 -25.75 -23.82 11.46
CA VAL A 6 -25.45 -22.42 11.20
C VAL A 6 -24.06 -22.44 10.57
N SER A 7 -24.03 -22.44 9.24
CA SER A 7 -22.80 -22.27 8.45
C SER A 7 -22.06 -21.07 9.03
N THR A 8 -20.87 -21.31 9.59
CA THR A 8 -20.01 -20.23 10.07
C THR A 8 -19.80 -19.27 8.91
N PRO A 9 -20.03 -17.95 9.09
CA PRO A 9 -19.80 -16.97 8.03
C PRO A 9 -18.40 -17.13 7.46
N ARG A 10 -18.30 -17.18 6.13
CA ARG A 10 -17.02 -17.31 5.45
C ARG A 10 -16.16 -16.08 5.78
N ARG A 11 -14.93 -16.31 6.23
CA ARG A 11 -14.00 -15.23 6.60
C ARG A 11 -13.52 -14.49 5.35
N ALA A 12 -13.25 -13.20 5.48
CA ALA A 12 -12.77 -12.37 4.37
C ALA A 12 -11.50 -12.94 3.72
N TRP A 13 -10.55 -13.39 4.54
CA TRP A 13 -9.31 -14.01 4.04
C TRP A 13 -9.55 -15.31 3.26
N GLN A 14 -10.63 -16.04 3.55
CA GLN A 14 -10.96 -17.26 2.81
C GLN A 14 -11.49 -16.92 1.41
N ILE A 15 -12.34 -15.88 1.32
CA ILE A 15 -12.86 -15.36 0.05
C ILE A 15 -11.71 -14.87 -0.82
N ASP A 16 -10.84 -14.00 -0.28
CA ASP A 16 -9.68 -13.48 -1.01
C ASP A 16 -8.74 -14.61 -1.45
N ARG A 17 -8.40 -15.54 -0.55
CA ARG A 17 -7.54 -16.69 -0.90
C ARG A 17 -8.14 -17.55 -2.01
N GLU A 18 -9.43 -17.84 -1.98
CA GLU A 18 -10.12 -18.60 -3.03
C GLU A 18 -10.04 -17.86 -4.38
N LEU A 19 -10.29 -16.54 -4.37
CA LEU A 19 -10.18 -15.68 -5.55
C LEU A 19 -8.77 -15.75 -6.17
N ARG A 20 -7.72 -15.54 -5.35
CA ARG A 20 -6.32 -15.51 -5.80
C ARG A 20 -5.83 -16.87 -6.30
N LEU A 21 -6.30 -17.99 -5.71
CA LEU A 21 -5.96 -19.35 -6.17
C LEU A 21 -6.69 -19.76 -7.45
N ALA A 22 -7.89 -19.21 -7.69
CA ALA A 22 -8.67 -19.46 -8.89
C ALA A 22 -8.24 -18.58 -10.07
N ALA A 23 -7.64 -17.43 -9.81
CA ALA A 23 -7.20 -16.49 -10.83
C ALA A 23 -6.11 -17.06 -11.74
N ILE A 24 -6.39 -17.14 -13.04
CA ILE A 24 -5.42 -17.54 -14.06
C ILE A 24 -4.82 -16.26 -14.68
N PRO A 25 -3.49 -16.11 -14.76
CA PRO A 25 -2.86 -14.96 -15.38
C PRO A 25 -3.36 -14.68 -16.78
N LEU A 26 -3.75 -13.43 -17.02
CA LEU A 26 -3.90 -12.92 -18.37
C LEU A 26 -2.53 -12.92 -19.05
N ASP A 27 -2.38 -13.63 -20.17
CA ASP A 27 -1.09 -13.72 -20.87
C ASP A 27 -0.67 -12.35 -21.44
N ARG A 28 0.26 -11.69 -20.75
CA ARG A 28 0.74 -10.33 -21.05
C ARG A 28 1.57 -10.25 -22.33
N ARG A 29 2.01 -11.38 -22.90
CA ARG A 29 2.65 -11.41 -24.22
C ARG A 29 1.66 -11.10 -25.35
N THR A 30 0.36 -11.26 -25.08
CA THR A 30 -0.73 -11.03 -26.04
C THR A 30 -1.71 -9.95 -25.60
N HIS A 31 -1.66 -9.51 -24.34
CA HIS A 31 -2.52 -8.46 -23.79
C HIS A 31 -1.65 -7.35 -23.14
N PRO A 32 -1.68 -6.11 -23.65
CA PRO A 32 -0.85 -5.02 -23.14
C PRO A 32 -1.34 -4.47 -21.78
N SER A 33 -0.51 -3.68 -21.10
CA SER A 33 -0.84 -3.04 -19.80
C SER A 33 -1.73 -1.83 -20.00
N GLU A 34 -2.66 -1.67 -19.07
CA GLU A 34 -3.62 -0.57 -19.06
C GLU A 34 -3.35 0.28 -17.83
N TRP A 35 -2.22 0.97 -17.86
CA TRP A 35 -1.92 2.00 -16.86
C TRP A 35 -2.73 3.26 -17.14
N TYR A 36 -3.10 3.94 -16.06
CA TYR A 36 -3.82 5.20 -16.13
C TYR A 36 -2.95 6.29 -16.75
N THR A 37 -3.57 7.17 -17.53
CA THR A 37 -2.94 8.34 -18.13
C THR A 37 -3.49 9.62 -17.52
N SER A 38 -2.93 10.77 -17.88
CA SER A 38 -3.49 12.08 -17.50
C SER A 38 -4.92 12.31 -18.00
N GLU A 39 -5.40 11.50 -18.95
CA GLU A 39 -6.75 11.58 -19.51
C GLU A 39 -7.73 10.62 -18.82
N THR A 40 -7.24 9.74 -17.93
CA THR A 40 -8.10 8.78 -17.22
C THR A 40 -9.12 9.50 -16.35
N VAL A 41 -10.38 9.22 -16.59
CA VAL A 41 -11.49 9.64 -15.73
C VAL A 41 -11.75 8.54 -14.70
N PHE A 42 -11.42 8.82 -13.45
CA PHE A 42 -11.65 7.87 -12.36
C PHE A 42 -13.13 7.82 -11.96
N PRO A 43 -13.67 6.63 -11.65
CA PRO A 43 -15.09 6.47 -11.35
C PRO A 43 -15.45 7.15 -10.03
N THR A 44 -16.71 7.60 -9.94
CA THR A 44 -17.29 8.18 -8.73
C THR A 44 -18.69 7.60 -8.49
N GLY A 45 -19.23 7.80 -7.28
CA GLY A 45 -20.57 7.31 -6.93
C GLY A 45 -20.73 5.81 -7.16
N ASP A 46 -21.80 5.43 -7.86
CA ASP A 46 -22.18 4.05 -8.13
C ASP A 46 -21.12 3.27 -8.91
N GLU A 47 -20.42 3.91 -9.86
CA GLU A 47 -19.36 3.26 -10.63
C GLU A 47 -18.14 2.95 -9.77
N LEU A 48 -17.85 3.78 -8.77
CA LEU A 48 -16.76 3.50 -7.83
C LEU A 48 -17.13 2.35 -6.89
N ILE A 49 -18.39 2.27 -6.46
CA ILE A 49 -18.89 1.14 -5.67
C ILE A 49 -18.75 -0.16 -6.47
N LYS A 50 -19.15 -0.17 -7.74
CA LYS A 50 -18.99 -1.33 -8.63
C LYS A 50 -17.52 -1.73 -8.78
N LEU A 51 -16.64 -0.76 -9.04
CA LEU A 51 -15.20 -1.00 -9.15
C LEU A 51 -14.68 -1.71 -7.90
N PHE A 52 -15.05 -1.26 -6.69
CA PHE A 52 -14.53 -1.83 -5.45
C PHE A 52 -15.15 -3.18 -5.05
N TRP A 53 -16.21 -3.62 -5.74
CA TRP A 53 -16.77 -4.96 -5.59
C TRP A 53 -16.25 -5.94 -6.65
N ASN A 54 -15.65 -5.45 -7.74
CA ASN A 54 -15.17 -6.27 -8.84
C ASN A 54 -14.06 -5.53 -9.58
N ALA A 55 -12.90 -5.43 -8.94
CA ALA A 55 -11.74 -4.77 -9.49
C ALA A 55 -10.79 -5.78 -10.13
N THR A 56 -9.89 -5.25 -10.96
CA THR A 56 -8.71 -5.95 -11.44
C THR A 56 -7.50 -5.05 -11.25
N VAL A 57 -6.40 -5.65 -10.80
CA VAL A 57 -5.11 -4.98 -10.66
C VAL A 57 -4.70 -4.39 -12.03
N PRO A 58 -4.45 -3.07 -12.15
CA PRO A 58 -4.21 -2.42 -13.45
C PRO A 58 -3.04 -3.00 -14.26
N GLY A 59 -1.96 -3.40 -13.57
CA GLY A 59 -0.75 -3.92 -14.21
C GLY A 59 -0.90 -5.35 -14.75
N SER A 60 -1.55 -6.23 -13.99
CA SER A 60 -1.57 -7.68 -14.23
C SER A 60 -2.94 -8.23 -14.66
N GLY A 61 -4.01 -7.47 -14.43
CA GLY A 61 -5.40 -7.91 -14.61
C GLY A 61 -5.88 -8.90 -13.54
N ALA A 62 -5.11 -9.12 -12.47
CA ALA A 62 -5.52 -10.06 -11.41
C ALA A 62 -6.80 -9.58 -10.73
N PRO A 63 -7.80 -10.45 -10.51
CA PRO A 63 -9.05 -10.05 -9.90
C PRO A 63 -8.86 -9.76 -8.41
N GLU A 64 -9.60 -8.78 -7.91
CA GLU A 64 -9.58 -8.38 -6.52
C GLU A 64 -10.91 -7.74 -6.10
N ILE A 65 -11.17 -7.75 -4.79
CA ILE A 65 -12.40 -7.20 -4.21
C ILE A 65 -12.01 -6.33 -3.02
N PRO A 66 -11.77 -5.02 -3.23
CA PRO A 66 -11.41 -4.08 -2.16
C PRO A 66 -12.24 -4.21 -0.90
N TYR A 67 -13.56 -4.33 -1.00
CA TYR A 67 -14.39 -4.43 0.20
C TYR A 67 -14.15 -5.72 1.02
N VAL A 68 -13.74 -6.81 0.38
CA VAL A 68 -13.32 -8.04 1.08
C VAL A 68 -11.96 -7.82 1.75
N GLU A 69 -11.00 -7.25 1.01
CA GLU A 69 -9.67 -6.94 1.51
C GLU A 69 -9.70 -5.95 2.67
N MET A 70 -10.66 -5.02 2.66
CA MET A 70 -10.93 -4.09 3.76
C MET A 70 -11.23 -4.82 5.06
N ALA A 71 -12.12 -5.82 5.00
CA ALA A 71 -12.49 -6.63 6.14
C ALA A 71 -11.32 -7.50 6.62
N GLN A 72 -10.60 -8.13 5.70
CA GLN A 72 -9.40 -8.91 6.01
C GLN A 72 -8.31 -8.06 6.66
N SER A 73 -8.04 -6.87 6.14
CA SER A 73 -7.02 -5.97 6.68
C SER A 73 -7.36 -5.54 8.10
N LEU A 74 -8.62 -5.17 8.34
CA LEU A 74 -9.06 -4.78 9.67
C LEU A 74 -9.08 -5.99 10.64
N HIS A 75 -9.36 -7.19 10.16
CA HIS A 75 -9.18 -8.43 10.94
C HIS A 75 -7.72 -8.63 11.36
N ASN A 76 -6.77 -8.46 10.45
CA ASN A 76 -5.33 -8.58 10.72
C ASN A 76 -4.85 -7.57 11.77
N GLN A 77 -5.51 -6.40 11.82
CA GLN A 77 -5.30 -5.39 12.87
C GLN A 77 -5.95 -5.76 14.22
N GLY A 78 -6.53 -6.96 14.35
CA GLY A 78 -7.10 -7.43 15.61
C GLY A 78 -8.45 -6.83 15.96
N TYR A 79 -9.30 -6.58 14.95
CA TYR A 79 -10.70 -6.21 15.14
C TYR A 79 -11.65 -7.37 14.81
N ASP A 80 -12.78 -7.44 15.51
CA ASP A 80 -13.84 -8.40 15.22
C ASP A 80 -14.72 -7.89 14.08
N VAL A 81 -14.39 -8.34 12.88
CA VAL A 81 -15.11 -8.01 11.64
C VAL A 81 -16.20 -9.02 11.28
N THR A 82 -16.55 -9.97 12.17
CA THR A 82 -17.47 -11.08 11.86
C THR A 82 -18.83 -10.58 11.32
N LYS A 83 -19.31 -9.43 11.82
CA LYS A 83 -20.56 -8.80 11.33
C LYS A 83 -20.44 -8.22 9.92
N ALA A 84 -19.27 -7.72 9.56
CA ALA A 84 -18.99 -7.24 8.21
C ALA A 84 -18.80 -8.42 7.25
N GLU A 85 -18.08 -9.46 7.67
CA GLU A 85 -17.85 -10.68 6.88
C GLU A 85 -19.15 -11.37 6.47
N ALA A 86 -20.17 -11.37 7.34
CA ALA A 86 -21.48 -11.94 7.04
C ALA A 86 -22.20 -11.28 5.85
N LEU A 87 -21.82 -10.06 5.45
CA LEU A 87 -22.41 -9.33 4.33
C LEU A 87 -21.65 -9.55 3.00
N LEU A 88 -20.43 -10.07 3.05
CA LEU A 88 -19.57 -10.17 1.86
C LEU A 88 -20.16 -11.08 0.76
N PRO A 89 -20.71 -12.28 1.05
CA PRO A 89 -21.27 -13.13 0.00
C PRO A 89 -22.42 -12.46 -0.77
N GLU A 90 -23.35 -11.83 -0.06
CA GLU A 90 -24.46 -11.10 -0.67
C GLU A 90 -23.97 -9.88 -1.47
N GLY A 91 -22.97 -9.15 -0.96
CA GLY A 91 -22.37 -8.03 -1.69
C GLY A 91 -21.75 -8.44 -3.02
N ILE A 92 -21.05 -9.59 -3.05
CA ILE A 92 -20.47 -10.16 -4.27
C ILE A 92 -21.56 -10.56 -5.27
N GLU A 93 -22.62 -11.21 -4.80
CA GLU A 93 -23.77 -11.60 -5.65
C GLU A 93 -24.49 -10.37 -6.23
N LEU A 94 -24.81 -9.38 -5.41
CA LEU A 94 -25.47 -8.15 -5.85
C LEU A 94 -24.63 -7.38 -6.89
N ALA A 95 -23.31 -7.36 -6.73
CA ALA A 95 -22.40 -6.75 -7.69
C ALA A 95 -22.38 -7.51 -9.02
N ALA A 96 -22.32 -8.84 -8.98
CA ALA A 96 -22.36 -9.69 -10.18
C ALA A 96 -23.70 -9.57 -10.94
N GLU A 97 -24.81 -9.41 -10.22
CA GLU A 97 -26.15 -9.22 -10.78
C GLU A 97 -26.43 -7.77 -11.24
N GLY A 98 -25.55 -6.82 -10.91
CA GLY A 98 -25.74 -5.40 -11.23
C GLY A 98 -26.88 -4.73 -10.46
N ARG A 99 -27.28 -5.26 -9.30
CA ARG A 99 -28.39 -4.75 -8.47
C ARG A 99 -27.97 -3.56 -7.62
N MET A 100 -27.80 -2.42 -8.26
CA MET A 100 -27.15 -1.25 -7.64
C MET A 100 -27.87 -0.65 -6.43
N ASP A 101 -29.20 -0.63 -6.40
CA ASP A 101 -29.94 -0.05 -5.26
C ASP A 101 -29.66 -0.82 -3.96
N ASP A 102 -29.67 -2.15 -4.06
CA ASP A 102 -29.38 -3.06 -2.97
C ASP A 102 -27.87 -3.02 -2.62
N LEU A 103 -27.00 -3.04 -3.65
CA LEU A 103 -25.55 -2.99 -3.45
C LEU A 103 -25.11 -1.74 -2.70
N ARG A 104 -25.70 -0.58 -2.99
CA ARG A 104 -25.42 0.68 -2.27
C ARG A 104 -25.77 0.58 -0.80
N THR A 105 -26.95 0.05 -0.50
CA THR A 105 -27.44 -0.11 0.88
C THR A 105 -26.56 -1.09 1.64
N LEU A 106 -26.23 -2.23 1.03
CA LEU A 106 -25.34 -3.24 1.62
C LEU A 106 -23.93 -2.68 1.85
N THR A 107 -23.38 -1.95 0.88
CA THR A 107 -22.04 -1.36 1.00
C THR A 107 -21.97 -0.35 2.15
N ALA A 108 -23.00 0.48 2.30
CA ALA A 108 -23.08 1.43 3.41
C ALA A 108 -23.14 0.72 4.77
N GLU A 109 -23.91 -0.36 4.87
CA GLU A 109 -23.99 -1.19 6.06
C GLU A 109 -22.66 -1.90 6.36
N LEU A 110 -22.01 -2.48 5.34
CA LEU A 110 -20.68 -3.10 5.46
C LEU A 110 -19.66 -2.13 6.05
N LEU A 111 -19.56 -0.92 5.49
CA LEU A 111 -18.67 0.13 5.99
C LEU A 111 -19.01 0.54 7.42
N ALA A 112 -20.30 0.65 7.77
CA ALA A 112 -20.71 0.95 9.14
C ALA A 112 -20.27 -0.14 10.12
N ARG A 113 -20.39 -1.42 9.74
CA ARG A 113 -19.91 -2.56 10.56
C ARG A 113 -18.40 -2.57 10.72
N LEU A 114 -17.65 -2.29 9.66
CA LEU A 114 -16.19 -2.18 9.71
C LEU A 114 -15.75 -1.03 10.62
N HIS A 115 -16.30 0.18 10.43
CA HIS A 115 -15.95 1.34 11.26
C HIS A 115 -16.33 1.18 12.73
N GLY A 116 -17.35 0.37 13.02
CA GLY A 116 -17.82 0.07 14.37
C GLY A 116 -17.27 -1.23 14.96
N ALA A 117 -16.36 -1.92 14.27
CA ALA A 117 -15.81 -3.20 14.72
C ALA A 117 -15.05 -3.03 16.06
N PRO A 118 -15.34 -3.82 17.09
CA PRO A 118 -14.60 -3.75 18.35
C PRO A 118 -13.23 -4.41 18.20
N GLN A 119 -12.26 -3.95 19.00
CA GLN A 119 -10.97 -4.64 19.12
C GLN A 119 -11.18 -6.01 19.78
N ILE A 120 -10.46 -7.02 19.28
CA ILE A 120 -10.37 -8.34 19.89
C ILE A 120 -9.43 -8.23 21.11
N PRO A 121 -9.89 -8.57 22.32
CA PRO A 121 -9.04 -8.58 23.50
C PRO A 121 -7.80 -9.45 23.32
N ASP A 122 -6.65 -8.98 23.81
CA ASP A 122 -5.37 -9.70 23.81
C ASP A 122 -4.80 -10.13 22.44
N HIS A 123 -5.38 -9.61 21.34
CA HIS A 123 -4.94 -9.94 19.99
C HIS A 123 -3.45 -9.57 19.79
N PRO A 124 -2.63 -10.45 19.18
CA PRO A 124 -1.18 -10.24 19.04
C PRO A 124 -0.80 -8.92 18.36
N TYR A 125 -1.64 -8.43 17.44
CA TYR A 125 -1.46 -7.13 16.80
C TYR A 125 -1.26 -5.99 17.80
N TRP A 126 -1.94 -6.00 18.95
CA TRP A 126 -1.85 -4.90 19.92
C TRP A 126 -0.66 -4.99 20.87
N ARG A 127 0.22 -5.99 20.69
CA ARG A 127 1.36 -6.25 21.60
C ARG A 127 2.62 -5.47 21.26
N TYR A 128 2.73 -4.88 20.06
CA TYR A 128 3.90 -4.09 19.68
C TYR A 128 3.89 -2.70 20.34
N THR A 129 5.08 -2.16 20.56
CA THR A 129 5.26 -0.80 21.09
C THR A 129 4.87 0.23 20.05
N TYR A 130 3.83 1.03 20.33
CA TYR A 130 3.49 2.21 19.53
C TYR A 130 4.03 3.48 20.21
N PRO A 131 5.11 4.10 19.70
CA PRO A 131 5.72 5.26 20.35
C PRO A 131 4.80 6.49 20.37
N GLY A 132 3.88 6.61 19.41
CA GLY A 132 2.92 7.71 19.30
C GLY A 132 2.80 8.28 17.88
N PRO A 133 1.89 9.26 17.67
CA PRO A 133 1.55 9.77 16.35
C PRO A 133 2.46 10.90 15.86
N THR A 134 3.60 11.15 16.51
CA THR A 134 4.49 12.26 16.17
C THR A 134 5.91 11.78 15.86
N TRP A 135 6.62 12.50 14.98
CA TRP A 135 8.04 12.24 14.76
C TRP A 135 8.84 12.31 16.06
N ARG A 136 8.55 13.30 16.93
CA ARG A 136 9.22 13.43 18.24
C ARG A 136 9.11 12.16 19.07
N SER A 137 7.92 11.56 19.13
CA SER A 137 7.70 10.32 19.88
C SER A 137 8.40 9.12 19.24
N VAL A 138 8.40 9.03 17.91
CA VAL A 138 9.11 7.97 17.18
C VAL A 138 10.62 8.11 17.36
N ARG A 139 11.19 9.32 17.17
CA ARG A 139 12.62 9.60 17.39
C ARG A 139 13.08 9.21 18.79
N ALA A 140 12.28 9.49 19.82
CA ALA A 140 12.61 9.15 21.20
C ALA A 140 12.71 7.62 21.45
N SER A 141 12.08 6.81 20.61
CA SER A 141 12.22 5.34 20.65
C SER A 141 13.48 4.82 19.94
N LEU A 142 14.06 5.59 19.02
CA LEU A 142 15.25 5.24 18.24
C LEU A 142 16.56 5.66 18.96
N ARG A 143 16.76 5.22 20.20
CA ARG A 143 17.82 5.75 21.10
C ARG A 143 19.24 5.57 20.57
N ASP A 144 19.51 4.46 19.90
CA ASP A 144 20.85 4.09 19.43
C ASP A 144 21.14 4.55 17.99
N ALA A 145 20.21 5.27 17.36
CA ALA A 145 20.38 5.72 15.98
C ALA A 145 21.32 6.94 15.90
N ASP A 146 22.39 6.79 15.11
CA ASP A 146 23.36 7.82 14.76
C ASP A 146 22.64 9.05 14.16
N PRO A 147 22.77 10.24 14.77
CA PRO A 147 22.14 11.44 14.26
C PRO A 147 22.87 12.05 13.06
N ASP A 148 24.10 11.66 12.78
CA ASP A 148 24.95 12.31 11.79
C ASP A 148 24.99 11.53 10.47
N GLN A 149 25.32 12.25 9.40
CA GLN A 149 25.58 11.64 8.09
C GLN A 149 27.01 11.10 8.04
N ASP A 150 27.17 9.83 7.67
CA ASP A 150 28.47 9.25 7.40
C ASP A 150 29.07 9.85 6.12
N ARG A 151 30.23 10.51 6.22
CA ARG A 151 30.89 11.21 5.10
C ARG A 151 31.27 10.29 3.94
N ARG A 152 31.53 9.00 4.21
CA ARG A 152 31.82 8.00 3.16
C ARG A 152 30.64 7.82 2.20
N ALA A 153 29.43 8.18 2.63
CA ALA A 153 28.23 8.06 1.82
C ALA A 153 28.23 9.02 0.62
N LEU A 154 29.06 10.06 0.66
CA LEU A 154 29.18 11.05 -0.41
C LEU A 154 30.10 10.58 -1.55
N GLU A 155 30.77 9.43 -1.39
CA GLU A 155 31.63 8.85 -2.41
C GLU A 155 30.81 8.04 -3.43
N GLY A 156 30.96 8.38 -4.71
CA GLY A 156 30.26 7.71 -5.82
C GLY A 156 28.75 7.88 -5.74
N LEU A 157 28.28 9.01 -5.19
CA LEU A 157 26.88 9.26 -4.89
C LEU A 157 26.01 9.12 -6.13
N GLU A 158 26.40 9.75 -7.25
CA GLU A 158 25.62 9.75 -8.48
C GLU A 158 25.41 8.33 -9.02
N THR A 159 26.47 7.51 -9.06
CA THR A 159 26.42 6.13 -9.53
C THR A 159 25.56 5.27 -8.61
N LYS A 160 25.78 5.32 -7.29
CA LYS A 160 25.01 4.53 -6.33
C LYS A 160 23.52 4.88 -6.33
N THR A 161 23.19 6.17 -6.45
CA THR A 161 21.81 6.64 -6.56
C THR A 161 21.16 6.15 -7.85
N LEU A 162 21.86 6.29 -8.99
CA LEU A 162 21.36 5.82 -10.27
C LEU A 162 21.13 4.30 -10.27
N ASP A 163 22.10 3.52 -9.79
CA ASP A 163 22.02 2.06 -9.74
C ASP A 163 20.90 1.60 -8.81
N GLY A 164 20.74 2.26 -7.66
CA GLY A 164 19.64 1.98 -6.72
C GLY A 164 18.26 2.27 -7.34
N TRP A 165 18.12 3.43 -7.99
CA TRP A 165 16.88 3.82 -8.68
C TRP A 165 16.54 2.85 -9.83
N LEU A 166 17.53 2.51 -10.67
CA LEU A 166 17.36 1.55 -11.76
C LEU A 166 17.02 0.14 -11.25
N GLY A 167 17.62 -0.29 -10.14
CA GLY A 167 17.32 -1.59 -9.52
C GLY A 167 15.87 -1.69 -9.05
N GLN A 168 15.35 -0.63 -8.43
CA GLN A 168 13.95 -0.54 -8.04
C GLN A 168 13.02 -0.58 -9.26
N LEU A 169 13.29 0.24 -10.28
CA LEU A 169 12.49 0.26 -11.52
C LEU A 169 12.50 -1.09 -12.24
N ALA A 170 13.65 -1.75 -12.28
CA ALA A 170 13.80 -3.09 -12.85
C ALA A 170 12.94 -4.12 -12.10
N GLY A 171 12.97 -4.10 -10.76
CA GLY A 171 12.14 -4.98 -9.93
C GLY A 171 10.65 -4.75 -10.13
N GLY A 172 10.20 -3.48 -10.11
CA GLY A 172 8.81 -3.11 -10.35
C GLY A 172 8.33 -3.55 -11.74
N ALA A 173 9.08 -3.20 -12.78
CA ALA A 173 8.75 -3.58 -14.16
C ALA A 173 8.69 -5.11 -14.38
N PHE A 174 9.49 -5.88 -13.64
CA PHE A 174 9.45 -7.35 -13.68
C PHE A 174 8.18 -7.91 -13.01
N GLY A 175 7.82 -7.36 -11.84
CA GLY A 175 6.70 -7.84 -11.04
C GLY A 175 5.32 -7.52 -11.62
N THR A 176 5.17 -6.38 -12.31
CA THR A 176 3.88 -5.89 -12.84
C THR A 176 3.06 -6.94 -13.59
N ALA A 177 3.70 -7.77 -14.42
CA ALA A 177 2.99 -8.73 -15.26
C ALA A 177 2.36 -9.91 -14.47
N ILE A 178 2.82 -10.15 -13.24
CA ILE A 178 2.49 -11.34 -12.44
C ILE A 178 1.85 -10.99 -11.09
N GLU A 179 1.70 -9.70 -10.79
CA GLU A 179 1.12 -9.19 -9.56
C GLU A 179 -0.27 -9.81 -9.30
N GLY A 180 -0.54 -10.20 -8.05
CA GLY A 180 -1.86 -10.68 -7.63
C GLY A 180 -2.21 -12.12 -8.02
N TYR A 181 -1.33 -12.84 -8.73
CA TYR A 181 -1.53 -14.25 -9.07
C TYR A 181 -0.73 -15.21 -8.17
N HIS A 182 -1.29 -16.39 -7.93
CA HIS A 182 -0.58 -17.46 -7.22
C HIS A 182 0.55 -18.06 -8.05
N THR A 183 1.66 -18.46 -7.42
CA THR A 183 2.86 -18.99 -8.08
C THR A 183 2.56 -20.15 -9.04
N ASP A 184 1.69 -21.10 -8.65
CA ASP A 184 1.32 -22.22 -9.52
C ASP A 184 0.62 -21.75 -10.81
N ARG A 185 -0.22 -20.72 -10.71
CA ARG A 185 -0.95 -20.14 -11.86
C ARG A 185 -0.04 -19.37 -12.78
N ILE A 186 0.94 -18.66 -12.22
CA ILE A 186 2.02 -18.02 -12.98
C ILE A 186 2.80 -19.08 -13.78
N ALA A 187 3.18 -20.19 -13.13
CA ALA A 187 3.91 -21.27 -13.77
C ALA A 187 3.11 -21.98 -14.88
N GLU A 188 1.78 -22.13 -14.73
CA GLU A 188 0.90 -22.69 -15.77
C GLU A 188 0.91 -21.86 -17.07
N VAL A 189 1.00 -20.52 -16.98
CA VAL A 189 0.91 -19.62 -18.14
C VAL A 189 2.30 -19.28 -18.73
N TYR A 190 3.29 -19.04 -17.87
CA TYR A 190 4.61 -18.54 -18.26
C TYR A 190 5.73 -19.58 -18.14
N GLY A 191 5.53 -20.66 -17.39
CA GLY A 191 6.61 -21.59 -17.05
C GLY A 191 7.61 -20.97 -16.08
N VAL A 192 8.91 -21.18 -16.33
CA VAL A 192 9.98 -20.54 -15.57
C VAL A 192 10.22 -19.15 -16.13
N ILE A 193 10.17 -18.14 -15.26
CA ILE A 193 10.42 -16.74 -15.63
C ILE A 193 11.86 -16.38 -15.21
N ASP A 194 12.74 -16.23 -16.19
CA ASP A 194 14.14 -15.79 -16.02
C ASP A 194 14.46 -14.50 -16.81
N SER A 195 13.44 -13.91 -17.45
CA SER A 195 13.50 -12.63 -18.14
C SER A 195 12.17 -11.88 -18.02
N TYR A 196 12.15 -10.60 -18.38
CA TYR A 196 10.90 -9.84 -18.45
C TYR A 196 9.91 -10.49 -19.42
N ILE A 197 8.65 -10.65 -18.99
CA ILE A 197 7.57 -11.23 -19.79
C ILE A 197 7.16 -10.29 -20.94
N THR A 198 7.20 -8.99 -20.68
CA THR A 198 6.88 -7.93 -21.64
C THR A 198 8.05 -6.95 -21.72
N THR A 199 8.02 -6.04 -22.69
CA THR A 199 8.91 -4.87 -22.66
C THR A 199 8.73 -4.17 -21.30
N PRO A 200 9.82 -3.86 -20.56
CA PRO A 200 9.73 -3.15 -19.29
C PRO A 200 9.00 -1.82 -19.43
N GLU A 201 8.05 -1.56 -18.54
CA GLU A 201 7.30 -0.31 -18.40
C GLU A 201 7.59 0.25 -17.01
N THR A 202 7.83 1.56 -16.90
CA THR A 202 8.18 2.21 -15.62
C THR A 202 7.01 3.00 -15.01
N MET A 203 5.85 3.04 -15.69
CA MET A 203 4.64 3.58 -15.10
C MET A 203 4.09 2.57 -14.09
N ASN A 204 4.17 2.91 -12.81
CA ASN A 204 3.50 2.22 -11.70
C ASN A 204 3.25 3.22 -10.57
N ASP A 205 2.39 2.86 -9.63
CA ASP A 205 2.11 3.69 -8.46
C ASP A 205 3.28 3.74 -7.48
N ASP A 206 4.13 2.70 -7.41
CA ASP A 206 5.38 2.68 -6.61
C ASP A 206 6.22 3.95 -6.83
N VAL A 207 6.37 4.39 -8.08
CA VAL A 207 7.20 5.53 -8.48
C VAL A 207 6.44 6.86 -8.39
N VAL A 208 5.14 6.88 -8.66
CA VAL A 208 4.34 8.11 -8.69
C VAL A 208 4.40 8.87 -7.36
N TYR A 209 4.26 8.16 -6.24
CA TYR A 209 4.34 8.80 -4.92
C TYR A 209 5.75 9.30 -4.59
N GLU A 210 6.80 8.61 -5.07
CA GLU A 210 8.18 9.05 -4.92
C GLU A 210 8.45 10.35 -5.67
N LEU A 211 7.92 10.48 -6.90
CA LEU A 211 8.04 11.70 -7.69
C LEU A 211 7.40 12.90 -6.97
N VAL A 212 6.22 12.71 -6.36
CA VAL A 212 5.57 13.77 -5.58
C VAL A 212 6.39 14.18 -4.36
N LEU A 213 7.04 13.22 -3.69
CA LEU A 213 7.98 13.50 -2.60
C LEU A 213 9.20 14.30 -3.10
N LEU A 214 9.79 13.90 -4.23
CA LEU A 214 10.93 14.58 -4.84
C LEU A 214 10.60 16.03 -5.22
N ASP A 215 9.43 16.29 -5.81
CA ASP A 215 8.95 17.64 -6.15
C ASP A 215 8.86 18.57 -4.93
N ILE A 216 8.46 18.03 -3.78
CA ILE A 216 8.39 18.79 -2.53
C ILE A 216 9.79 18.95 -1.92
N PHE A 217 10.61 17.90 -2.00
CA PHE A 217 11.97 17.93 -1.49
C PHE A 217 12.84 18.93 -2.26
N GLU A 218 12.70 19.06 -3.57
CA GLU A 218 13.44 20.05 -4.37
C GLU A 218 13.16 21.48 -3.90
N ARG A 219 11.91 21.79 -3.54
CA ARG A 219 11.49 23.14 -3.14
C ARG A 219 11.75 23.49 -1.67
N HIS A 220 11.67 22.50 -0.78
CA HIS A 220 11.73 22.72 0.67
C HIS A 220 12.94 22.09 1.34
N GLY A 221 13.68 21.25 0.62
CA GLY A 221 14.74 20.41 1.16
C GLY A 221 14.26 19.64 2.39
N ARG A 222 15.17 19.47 3.35
CA ARG A 222 14.90 18.75 4.60
C ARG A 222 13.88 19.43 5.51
N GLN A 223 13.49 20.69 5.24
CA GLN A 223 12.49 21.41 6.02
C GLN A 223 11.05 21.05 5.63
N LEU A 224 10.86 20.15 4.65
CA LEU A 224 9.54 19.70 4.25
C LEU A 224 8.73 19.13 5.42
N THR A 225 7.42 19.30 5.34
CA THR A 225 6.46 18.81 6.33
C THR A 225 5.47 17.84 5.68
N ALA A 226 4.94 16.91 6.49
CA ALA A 226 3.87 16.00 6.03
C ALA A 226 2.65 16.78 5.51
N ARG A 227 2.36 17.96 6.07
CA ARG A 227 1.29 18.83 5.59
C ARG A 227 1.53 19.31 4.15
N GLN A 228 2.76 19.71 3.82
CA GLN A 228 3.11 20.13 2.46
C GLN A 228 3.02 18.96 1.48
N LEU A 229 3.50 17.77 1.88
CA LEU A 229 3.36 16.55 1.08
C LEU A 229 1.89 16.21 0.82
N GLY A 230 1.04 16.18 1.85
CA GLY A 230 -0.39 15.91 1.68
C GLY A 230 -1.10 16.93 0.79
N LEU A 231 -0.69 18.21 0.80
CA LEU A 231 -1.22 19.19 -0.15
C LEU A 231 -0.71 18.99 -1.58
N GLU A 232 0.50 18.46 -1.74
CA GLU A 232 1.02 18.11 -3.05
C GLU A 232 0.30 16.90 -3.64
N TRP A 233 0.00 15.89 -2.82
CA TRP A 233 -0.83 14.76 -3.21
C TRP A 233 -2.18 15.22 -3.76
N VAL A 234 -2.87 16.14 -3.06
CA VAL A 234 -4.14 16.71 -3.55
C VAL A 234 -3.97 17.46 -4.89
N ARG A 235 -2.79 18.05 -5.13
CA ARG A 235 -2.53 18.79 -6.37
C ARG A 235 -2.27 17.86 -7.56
N GLN A 236 -1.54 16.78 -7.34
CA GLN A 236 -0.95 15.98 -8.42
C GLN A 236 -1.59 14.60 -8.61
N ILE A 237 -2.19 14.03 -7.56
CA ILE A 237 -2.65 12.64 -7.56
C ILE A 237 -4.18 12.64 -7.61
N PRO A 238 -4.79 12.41 -8.79
CA PRO A 238 -6.24 12.43 -8.95
C PRO A 238 -6.94 11.23 -8.29
N PHE A 239 -6.21 10.11 -8.14
CA PHE A 239 -6.72 8.86 -7.61
C PHE A 239 -5.58 8.01 -7.06
N GLY A 240 -5.88 7.18 -6.07
CA GLY A 240 -4.97 6.19 -5.51
C GLY A 240 -5.72 4.89 -5.26
N TRP A 241 -5.01 3.84 -4.85
CA TRP A 241 -5.58 2.54 -4.56
C TRP A 241 -5.57 2.25 -3.05
N SER A 242 -6.47 1.41 -2.55
CA SER A 242 -6.53 0.97 -1.15
C SER A 242 -6.32 2.10 -0.09
N ALA A 243 -5.17 2.14 0.60
CA ALA A 243 -4.83 3.11 1.64
C ALA A 243 -4.74 4.53 1.09
N GLU A 244 -4.11 4.69 -0.08
CA GLU A 244 -3.92 5.96 -0.77
C GLU A 244 -5.24 6.57 -1.22
N TRP A 245 -6.19 5.75 -1.67
CA TRP A 245 -7.55 6.21 -1.99
C TRP A 245 -8.23 6.86 -0.78
N ILE A 246 -8.21 6.16 0.37
CA ILE A 246 -8.80 6.67 1.61
C ILE A 246 -8.09 7.94 2.06
N ALA A 247 -6.76 7.98 1.94
CA ALA A 247 -5.96 9.14 2.29
C ALA A 247 -6.31 10.38 1.45
N LEU A 248 -6.39 10.24 0.13
CA LEU A 248 -6.80 11.32 -0.78
C LEU A 248 -8.22 11.80 -0.46
N ARG A 249 -9.14 10.88 -0.19
CA ARG A 249 -10.50 11.23 0.26
C ARG A 249 -10.49 12.02 1.57
N ASN A 250 -9.69 11.60 2.55
CA ASN A 250 -9.55 12.28 3.83
C ASN A 250 -8.94 13.68 3.67
N LEU A 251 -7.90 13.82 2.84
CA LEU A 251 -7.30 15.11 2.48
C LEU A 251 -8.32 16.04 1.81
N GLY A 252 -9.13 15.51 0.88
CA GLY A 252 -10.22 16.25 0.23
C GLY A 252 -11.32 16.74 1.18
N MET A 253 -11.49 16.07 2.31
CA MET A 253 -12.39 16.50 3.41
C MET A 253 -11.69 17.46 4.40
N GLY A 254 -10.47 17.90 4.12
CA GLY A 254 -9.70 18.82 4.98
C GLY A 254 -8.98 18.14 6.14
N MET A 255 -8.91 16.82 6.18
CA MET A 255 -8.17 16.08 7.20
C MET A 255 -6.72 15.90 6.78
N MET A 256 -5.80 16.63 7.43
CA MET A 256 -4.37 16.60 7.10
C MET A 256 -3.62 15.46 7.81
N PRO A 257 -2.40 15.11 7.37
CA PRO A 257 -1.54 14.13 8.05
C PRO A 257 -1.27 14.52 9.52
N PRO A 258 -1.16 13.54 10.44
CA PRO A 258 -1.26 12.09 10.23
C PRO A 258 -2.72 11.56 10.19
N GLY A 259 -3.72 12.44 10.32
CA GLY A 259 -5.13 12.05 10.32
C GLY A 259 -5.57 11.47 8.96
N SER A 260 -5.07 12.04 7.86
CA SER A 260 -5.38 11.56 6.50
C SER A 260 -5.08 10.07 6.31
N GLY A 261 -3.93 9.59 6.79
CA GLY A 261 -3.51 8.20 6.62
C GLY A 261 -4.14 7.22 7.62
N SER A 262 -4.68 7.70 8.74
CA SER A 262 -5.16 6.84 9.84
C SER A 262 -6.68 6.79 10.00
N PHE A 263 -7.39 7.86 9.66
CA PHE A 263 -8.82 7.94 9.91
C PHE A 263 -9.60 7.04 8.97
N ARG A 264 -10.26 6.02 9.56
CA ARG A 264 -11.08 5.03 8.83
C ARG A 264 -10.33 4.41 7.64
N ASN A 265 -9.03 4.22 7.81
CA ASN A 265 -8.17 3.58 6.83
C ASN A 265 -7.73 2.17 7.29
N PRO A 266 -8.52 1.13 6.96
CA PRO A 266 -8.18 -0.25 7.31
C PRO A 266 -6.96 -0.78 6.57
N TYR A 267 -6.54 -0.16 5.46
CA TYR A 267 -5.35 -0.55 4.71
C TYR A 267 -4.06 0.09 5.24
N SER A 268 -4.14 0.91 6.29
CA SER A 268 -3.04 1.76 6.74
C SER A 268 -1.77 1.03 7.22
N ASP A 269 -1.80 -0.30 7.34
CA ASP A 269 -0.64 -1.15 7.65
C ASP A 269 -0.03 -1.87 6.43
N TRP A 270 -0.58 -1.65 5.23
CA TRP A 270 -0.11 -2.29 4.01
C TRP A 270 1.24 -1.73 3.54
N ILE A 271 1.79 -2.36 2.51
CA ILE A 271 3.15 -2.16 2.01
C ILE A 271 3.38 -0.76 1.39
N GLY A 272 2.36 0.07 1.23
CA GLY A 272 2.40 1.29 0.42
C GLY A 272 3.54 2.25 0.76
N VAL A 273 3.92 2.40 2.03
CA VAL A 273 5.10 3.22 2.40
C VAL A 273 6.41 2.47 2.20
N GLN A 274 6.42 1.15 2.38
CA GLN A 274 7.61 0.33 2.20
C GLN A 274 8.07 0.32 0.74
N MET A 275 7.14 0.19 -0.20
CA MET A 275 7.46 0.15 -1.64
C MET A 275 8.07 1.46 -2.15
N ARG A 276 7.69 2.61 -1.56
CA ARG A 276 8.19 3.95 -1.93
C ARG A 276 9.18 4.55 -0.92
N GLY A 277 9.58 3.79 0.10
CA GLY A 277 10.43 4.29 1.19
C GLY A 277 11.89 4.47 0.77
N MET A 278 12.32 3.75 -0.26
CA MET A 278 13.72 3.70 -0.71
C MET A 278 14.23 5.07 -1.16
N VAL A 279 13.41 5.87 -1.86
CA VAL A 279 13.78 7.23 -2.26
C VAL A 279 14.17 8.11 -1.06
N CYS A 280 13.55 7.92 0.11
CA CYS A 280 13.91 8.65 1.33
C CYS A 280 15.35 8.33 1.78
N GLY A 281 15.79 7.09 1.60
CA GLY A 281 17.18 6.68 1.85
C GLY A 281 18.15 7.25 0.82
N MET A 282 17.76 7.32 -0.45
CA MET A 282 18.56 7.96 -1.51
C MET A 282 18.74 9.47 -1.28
N LEU A 283 17.75 10.14 -0.68
CA LEU A 283 17.82 11.56 -0.26
C LEU A 283 18.68 11.78 1.01
N ALA A 284 19.01 10.71 1.72
CA ALA A 284 19.73 10.73 3.00
C ALA A 284 20.85 9.66 3.03
N PRO A 285 21.79 9.67 2.07
CA PRO A 285 22.81 8.63 1.93
C PRO A 285 23.70 8.60 3.18
N GLY A 286 23.84 7.42 3.79
CA GLY A 286 24.57 7.22 5.05
C GLY A 286 24.01 7.99 6.25
N TRP A 287 22.76 8.45 6.18
CA TRP A 287 22.09 9.20 7.25
C TRP A 287 20.76 8.52 7.63
N PRO A 288 20.82 7.36 8.31
CA PRO A 288 19.66 6.50 8.55
C PRO A 288 18.53 7.21 9.31
N LEU A 289 18.89 8.08 10.25
CA LEU A 289 17.89 8.80 11.02
C LEU A 289 17.09 9.81 10.18
N GLU A 290 17.75 10.49 9.25
CA GLU A 290 17.09 11.41 8.34
C GLU A 290 16.23 10.65 7.32
N ALA A 291 16.72 9.52 6.81
CA ALA A 291 15.94 8.63 5.95
C ALA A 291 14.64 8.18 6.63
N ALA A 292 14.74 7.73 7.90
CA ALA A 292 13.59 7.36 8.71
C ALA A 292 12.63 8.54 8.95
N ARG A 293 13.14 9.77 9.12
CA ARG A 293 12.31 10.97 9.29
C ARG A 293 11.53 11.30 8.02
N LEU A 294 12.19 11.27 6.87
CA LEU A 294 11.56 11.54 5.57
C LEU A 294 10.47 10.49 5.28
N ALA A 295 10.78 9.21 5.48
CA ALA A 295 9.81 8.13 5.31
C ALA A 295 8.65 8.21 6.31
N TRP A 296 8.90 8.68 7.54
CA TRP A 296 7.83 8.93 8.49
C TRP A 296 6.90 10.08 8.02
N LEU A 297 7.47 11.19 7.55
CA LEU A 297 6.68 12.32 7.04
C LEU A 297 5.83 11.92 5.85
N ASP A 298 6.42 11.24 4.87
CA ASP A 298 5.71 10.72 3.70
C ASP A 298 4.66 9.67 4.09
N GLY A 299 5.04 8.69 4.90
CA GLY A 299 4.16 7.61 5.31
C GLY A 299 2.91 8.09 6.05
N THR A 300 3.02 9.13 6.88
CA THR A 300 1.84 9.69 7.58
C THR A 300 0.78 10.29 6.66
N VAL A 301 1.11 10.54 5.39
CA VAL A 301 0.13 11.04 4.42
C VAL A 301 -0.95 10.00 4.15
N SER A 302 -0.58 8.73 3.92
CA SER A 302 -1.53 7.67 3.56
C SER A 302 -1.63 6.48 4.51
N HIS A 303 -0.67 6.31 5.42
CA HIS A 303 -0.57 5.12 6.28
C HIS A 303 -0.47 5.49 7.77
N ALA A 304 -0.45 4.46 8.61
CA ALA A 304 -0.28 4.56 10.05
C ALA A 304 0.58 3.39 10.56
N ARG A 305 1.12 3.50 11.78
CA ARG A 305 1.70 2.38 12.54
C ARG A 305 2.68 1.53 11.69
N ASN A 306 2.39 0.24 11.50
CA ASN A 306 3.32 -0.70 10.85
C ASN A 306 3.50 -0.38 9.37
N GLY A 307 2.48 0.18 8.72
CA GLY A 307 2.62 0.68 7.35
C GLY A 307 3.71 1.74 7.24
N ILE A 308 3.78 2.65 8.21
CA ILE A 308 4.87 3.66 8.27
C ILE A 308 6.21 3.01 8.64
N TYR A 309 6.22 2.07 9.59
CA TYR A 309 7.46 1.44 10.04
C TYR A 309 8.13 0.58 8.97
N GLY A 310 7.35 -0.07 8.10
CA GLY A 310 7.86 -0.75 6.90
C GLY A 310 8.58 0.24 5.96
N GLY A 311 7.99 1.41 5.74
CA GLY A 311 8.61 2.51 4.99
C GLY A 311 9.92 3.01 5.61
N MET A 312 9.91 3.25 6.93
CA MET A 312 11.11 3.67 7.66
C MET A 312 12.23 2.63 7.57
N TYR A 313 11.87 1.33 7.65
CA TYR A 313 12.83 0.24 7.52
C TYR A 313 13.48 0.24 6.12
N ALA A 314 12.68 0.29 5.06
CA ALA A 314 13.20 0.37 3.69
C ALA A 314 14.11 1.59 3.49
N ALA A 315 13.69 2.77 3.95
CA ALA A 315 14.48 4.00 3.85
C ALA A 315 15.84 3.90 4.57
N VAL A 316 15.85 3.33 5.78
CA VAL A 316 17.07 3.16 6.57
C VAL A 316 18.04 2.19 5.90
N LEU A 317 17.54 1.05 5.40
CA LEU A 317 18.35 0.08 4.67
C LEU A 317 19.01 0.74 3.45
N THR A 318 18.23 1.48 2.66
CA THR A 318 18.74 2.18 1.48
C THR A 318 19.80 3.22 1.86
N ALA A 319 19.59 4.00 2.92
CA ALA A 319 20.59 4.96 3.39
C ALA A 319 21.90 4.28 3.82
N LEU A 320 21.82 3.16 4.54
CA LEU A 320 22.99 2.43 5.02
C LEU A 320 23.77 1.74 3.89
N ALA A 321 23.11 1.36 2.80
CA ALA A 321 23.75 0.72 1.65
C ALA A 321 24.84 1.59 0.99
N TYR A 322 24.77 2.93 1.16
CA TYR A 322 25.82 3.82 0.68
C TYR A 322 27.18 3.65 1.39
N VAL A 323 27.16 3.11 2.62
CA VAL A 323 28.33 3.04 3.54
C VAL A 323 28.59 1.66 4.12
N ARG A 324 27.79 0.66 3.74
CA ARG A 324 27.98 -0.75 4.11
C ARG A 324 28.11 -1.57 2.84
N GLN A 325 29.05 -2.50 2.86
CA GLN A 325 29.36 -3.38 1.73
C GLN A 325 28.94 -4.83 2.00
N ASP A 326 28.67 -5.16 3.27
CA ASP A 326 28.21 -6.49 3.68
C ASP A 326 26.68 -6.48 3.78
N GLU A 327 26.04 -7.19 2.85
CA GLU A 327 24.59 -7.36 2.79
C GLU A 327 24.01 -7.99 4.07
N ARG A 328 24.75 -8.89 4.72
CA ARG A 328 24.29 -9.53 5.97
C ARG A 328 24.40 -8.60 7.15
N ALA A 329 25.26 -7.59 7.09
CA ALA A 329 25.36 -6.56 8.12
C ALA A 329 24.34 -5.43 7.91
N LEU A 330 23.69 -5.37 6.75
CA LEU A 330 22.60 -4.43 6.46
C LEU A 330 21.25 -4.93 6.99
N MET A 331 21.01 -6.25 6.95
CA MET A 331 19.79 -6.91 7.42
C MET A 331 19.84 -7.23 8.92
#